data_AF-A0A176J7D5-F1
#
_entry.id   AF-A0A176J7D5-F1
#
_cell.length_a   1.000
_cell.length_b   1.000
_cell.length_c   1.000
_cell.angle_alpha   90.00
_cell.angle_beta   90.00
_cell.angle_gamma   90.00
#
_symmetry.space_group_name_H-M   'P 1'
#
loop_
_entity.id
_entity.type
_entity.pdbx_description
1 polymer ?
#
loop_
_entity_poly.entity_id
_entity_poly.type
_entity_poly.pdbx_seq_one_letter_code
_entity_poly.pdbx_strand_id
1 'polypeptide(L)'
;MKNLTIQFTNINVSALSTNSGVFTGTNSQYDWTVSMKSNAGFGKIIGENNVSINNVNIVHDDDVMDSDFTQNQESNDQPVYQS
;
A
#
# COMPACT_ATOMS: atom_id res chain seq x y z
N MET A 1 1.77 -7.26 40.41
CA MET A 1 1.00 -7.27 39.14
C MET A 1 1.31 -8.58 38.42
N LYS A 2 0.28 -9.30 37.96
CA LYS A 2 0.49 -10.57 37.23
C LYS A 2 0.93 -10.22 35.81
N ASN A 3 2.11 -10.67 35.41
CA ASN A 3 2.59 -10.47 34.04
C ASN A 3 1.67 -11.25 33.08
N LEU A 4 1.08 -10.54 32.12
CA LEU A 4 0.38 -11.18 31.01
C LEU A 4 1.42 -11.58 29.97
N THR A 5 1.68 -12.88 29.87
CA THR A 5 2.63 -13.43 28.91
C THR A 5 1.87 -13.93 27.70
N ILE A 6 2.06 -13.26 26.56
CA ILE A 6 1.53 -13.67 25.26
C ILE A 6 2.67 -14.38 24.53
N GLN A 7 2.57 -15.69 24.35
CA GLN A 7 3.55 -16.50 23.62
C GLN A 7 2.89 -17.12 22.41
N PHE A 8 3.41 -16.78 21.23
CA PHE A 8 3.04 -17.44 19.99
C PHE A 8 4.10 -18.51 19.68
N THR A 9 3.66 -19.72 19.35
CA THR A 9 4.58 -20.76 18.85
C THR A 9 5.12 -20.41 17.46
N ASN A 10 4.28 -19.82 16.60
CA ASN A 10 4.69 -19.30 15.31
C ASN A 10 3.71 -18.22 14.83
N ILE A 11 4.20 -17.26 14.06
CA ILE A 11 3.38 -16.35 13.24
C ILE A 11 3.74 -16.65 11.79
N ASN A 12 2.87 -17.37 11.09
CA ASN A 12 3.09 -17.70 9.68
C ASN A 12 2.34 -16.70 8.81
N VAL A 13 3.09 -15.88 8.07
CA VAL A 13 2.54 -14.93 7.12
C VAL A 13 2.89 -15.42 5.72
N SER A 14 1.92 -15.98 5.01
CA SER A 14 2.13 -16.57 3.68
C SER A 14 2.13 -15.54 2.55
N ALA A 15 1.49 -14.37 2.76
CA ALA A 15 1.53 -13.24 1.86
C ALA A 15 1.16 -11.95 2.59
N LEU A 16 1.75 -10.85 2.13
CA LEU A 16 1.34 -9.48 2.44
C LEU A 16 1.25 -8.72 1.12
N SER A 17 0.33 -7.78 1.02
CA SER A 17 0.20 -6.88 -0.12
C SER A 17 0.60 -5.46 0.25
N THR A 18 0.50 -4.53 -0.70
CA THR A 18 0.80 -3.13 -0.43
C THR A 18 0.01 -2.63 0.78
N ASN A 19 0.66 -1.81 1.59
CA ASN A 19 0.09 -1.23 2.79
C ASN A 19 -0.30 -2.25 3.89
N SER A 20 0.61 -3.18 4.21
CA SER A 20 0.36 -4.20 5.23
C SER A 20 1.41 -4.17 6.35
N GLY A 21 1.03 -4.65 7.53
CA GLY A 21 1.93 -4.84 8.67
C GLY A 21 1.41 -5.90 9.62
N VAL A 22 2.31 -6.50 10.40
CA VAL A 22 1.98 -7.48 11.45
C VAL A 22 2.54 -6.97 12.77
N PHE A 23 1.66 -6.73 13.74
CA PHE A 23 2.01 -6.09 15.01
C PHE A 23 1.60 -6.98 16.19
N THR A 24 2.45 -7.05 17.22
CA THR A 24 2.23 -7.83 18.44
C THR A 24 2.65 -7.03 19.68
N GLY A 25 1.97 -7.24 20.81
CA GLY A 25 2.15 -6.45 22.03
C GLY A 25 1.39 -5.11 22.00
N THR A 26 1.81 -4.17 22.84
CA THR A 26 1.26 -2.81 22.86
C THR A 26 1.84 -2.01 21.71
N ASN A 27 0.98 -1.54 20.80
CA ASN A 27 1.41 -0.78 19.64
C ASN A 27 0.47 0.41 19.40
N SER A 28 1.02 1.50 18.87
CA SER A 28 0.25 2.61 18.32
C SER A 28 0.76 2.94 16.92
N GLN A 29 -0.13 2.97 15.94
CA GLN A 29 0.17 3.39 14.57
C GLN A 29 -0.57 4.71 14.30
N TYR A 30 0.15 5.82 14.44
CA TYR A 30 -0.36 7.14 14.12
C TYR A 30 0.11 7.55 12.72
N ASP A 31 -0.68 8.40 12.06
CA ASP A 31 -0.37 9.01 10.76
C ASP A 31 -0.02 8.02 9.64
N TRP A 32 -0.59 6.82 9.73
CA TRP A 32 -0.44 5.81 8.71
C TRP A 32 -1.17 6.25 7.44
N THR A 33 -0.43 6.69 6.43
CA THR A 33 -0.97 7.15 5.15
C THR A 33 -0.34 6.37 3.99
N VAL A 34 -1.16 6.02 3.01
CA VAL A 34 -0.69 5.48 1.74
C VAL A 34 -1.44 6.15 0.60
N SER A 35 -0.64 6.61 -0.35
CA SER A 35 -1.06 7.22 -1.59
C SER A 35 -0.54 6.34 -2.72
N MET A 36 -1.43 5.87 -3.59
CA MET A 36 -1.03 5.03 -4.72
C MET A 36 -1.85 5.37 -5.95
N LYS A 37 -1.13 5.56 -7.04
CA LYS A 37 -1.65 5.44 -8.39
C LYS A 37 -1.12 4.15 -9.01
N SER A 38 -1.97 3.42 -9.72
CA SER A 38 -1.57 2.18 -10.38
C SER A 38 -2.21 2.08 -11.75
N ASN A 39 -1.37 2.07 -12.79
CA ASN A 39 -1.79 1.85 -14.16
C ASN A 39 -1.15 0.55 -14.65
N ALA A 40 -1.97 -0.38 -15.11
CA ALA A 40 -1.49 -1.64 -15.66
C ALA A 40 -2.14 -1.84 -17.04
N GLY A 41 -1.34 -1.72 -18.10
CA GLY A 41 -1.83 -1.95 -19.45
C GLY A 41 -2.26 -3.40 -19.64
N PHE A 42 -1.41 -4.33 -19.20
CA PHE A 42 -1.68 -5.77 -19.31
C PHE A 42 -1.95 -6.46 -17.96
N GLY A 43 -1.43 -5.92 -16.86
CA GLY A 43 -1.54 -6.53 -15.54
C GLY A 43 -0.60 -7.72 -15.33
N LYS A 44 -0.96 -8.62 -14.41
CA LYS A 44 -0.17 -9.79 -14.04
C LYS A 44 -0.83 -11.07 -14.53
N ILE A 45 0.00 -11.99 -15.03
CA ILE A 45 -0.32 -13.39 -15.23
C ILE A 45 0.43 -14.17 -14.15
N ILE A 46 -0.28 -15.00 -13.36
CA ILE A 46 0.30 -15.74 -12.23
C ILE A 46 -0.19 -17.18 -12.30
N GLY A 47 0.66 -18.14 -11.93
CA GLY A 47 0.38 -19.58 -12.00
C GLY A 47 1.11 -20.28 -13.14
N GLU A 48 0.80 -21.56 -13.35
CA GLU A 48 1.47 -22.40 -14.35
C GLU A 48 0.65 -22.53 -15.64
N ASN A 49 1.30 -22.90 -16.74
CA ASN A 49 0.69 -23.11 -18.07
C ASN A 49 -0.06 -21.90 -18.67
N ASN A 50 0.35 -20.69 -18.29
CA ASN A 50 -0.23 -19.48 -18.87
C ASN A 50 0.32 -19.18 -20.27
N VAL A 51 -0.58 -18.90 -21.21
CA VAL A 51 -0.25 -18.51 -22.57
C VAL A 51 -0.99 -17.22 -22.91
N SER A 52 -0.25 -16.26 -23.45
CA SER A 52 -0.77 -14.95 -23.79
C SER A 52 -0.19 -14.50 -25.12
N ILE A 53 -1.04 -14.30 -26.13
CA ILE A 53 -0.63 -14.09 -27.53
C ILE A 53 -1.41 -12.91 -28.12
N ASN A 54 -0.71 -12.07 -28.90
CA ASN A 54 -1.27 -10.91 -29.62
C ASN A 54 -1.90 -9.81 -28.73
N ASN A 55 -1.41 -9.63 -27.51
CA ASN A 55 -1.89 -8.56 -26.65
C ASN A 55 -1.27 -7.22 -27.07
N VAL A 56 -2.13 -6.25 -27.32
CA VAL A 56 -1.77 -4.84 -27.49
C VAL A 56 -2.44 -4.09 -26.36
N ASN A 57 -1.64 -3.42 -25.53
CA ASN A 57 -2.14 -2.68 -24.38
C ASN A 57 -1.66 -1.24 -24.47
N ILE A 58 -2.58 -0.30 -24.35
CA ILE A 58 -2.28 1.12 -24.33
C ILE A 58 -2.81 1.65 -23.00
N VAL A 59 -1.90 2.16 -22.17
CA VAL A 59 -2.25 2.99 -21.03
C VAL A 59 -2.13 4.43 -21.50
N HIS A 60 -3.24 5.13 -21.55
CA HIS A 60 -3.28 6.53 -21.93
C HIS A 60 -3.85 7.30 -20.76
N ASP A 61 -3.05 8.22 -20.23
CA ASP A 61 -3.38 9.01 -19.06
C ASP A 61 -3.02 10.46 -19.37
N ASP A 62 -4.04 11.19 -19.81
CA ASP A 62 -3.92 12.55 -20.36
C ASP A 62 -4.51 13.56 -19.36
N ASP A 63 -4.11 13.45 -18.10
CA ASP A 63 -4.36 14.49 -17.09
C ASP A 63 -3.18 15.46 -16.97
N VAL A 64 -3.47 16.71 -16.58
CA VAL A 64 -2.44 17.75 -16.31
C VAL A 64 -1.72 17.45 -14.99
N MET A 65 -2.32 16.63 -14.12
CA MET A 65 -1.76 16.21 -12.84
C MET A 65 -2.21 14.78 -12.50
N ASP A 66 -1.21 13.91 -12.34
CA ASP A 66 -1.29 12.43 -12.29
C ASP A 66 -2.02 11.88 -11.05
N SER A 67 -1.92 12.54 -9.89
CA SER A 67 -2.63 12.21 -8.65
C SER A 67 -2.43 13.32 -7.62
N ASP A 68 -3.51 13.84 -7.05
CA ASP A 68 -3.43 14.76 -5.91
C ASP A 68 -3.40 13.97 -4.61
N PHE A 69 -2.22 13.90 -4.01
CA PHE A 69 -2.04 13.30 -2.69
C PHE A 69 -2.06 14.40 -1.63
N THR A 70 -3.24 14.97 -1.39
CA THR A 70 -3.43 15.92 -0.30
C THR A 70 -3.25 15.17 1.03
N GLN A 71 -2.25 15.53 1.82
CA GLN A 71 -2.21 15.12 3.22
C GLN A 71 -3.25 15.93 3.99
N ASN A 72 -4.07 15.27 4.83
CA ASN A 72 -4.92 15.99 5.77
C ASN A 72 -4.02 16.84 6.67
N GLN A 73 -4.15 18.16 6.61
CA GLN A 73 -3.57 19.07 7.60
C GLN A 73 -4.11 18.65 8.97
N GLU A 74 -3.26 18.15 9.85
CA GLU A 74 -3.51 18.37 11.26
C GLU A 74 -3.45 19.89 11.50
N SER A 75 -4.39 20.38 12.31
CA SER A 75 -4.85 21.77 12.43
C SER A 75 -3.80 22.79 12.90
N ASN A 76 -2.70 22.95 12.16
CA ASN A 76 -1.63 23.86 12.55
C ASN A 76 -0.82 24.41 11.37
N ASP A 77 -1.53 24.94 10.35
CA ASP A 77 -1.05 25.98 9.41
C ASP A 77 0.44 25.93 9.05
N GLN A 78 0.98 24.75 8.73
CA GLN A 78 2.33 24.65 8.19
C GLN A 78 2.26 24.97 6.70
N PRO A 79 3.07 25.93 6.20
CA PRO A 79 3.09 26.22 4.78
C PRO A 79 3.58 24.98 4.02
N VAL A 80 2.75 24.49 3.11
CA VAL A 80 3.13 23.43 2.18
C VAL A 80 4.02 24.06 1.12
N TYR A 81 5.31 23.76 1.16
CA TYR A 81 6.20 24.05 0.04
C TYR A 81 5.95 23.02 -1.05
N GLN A 82 5.29 23.45 -2.11
CA GLN A 82 5.17 22.70 -3.35
C GLN A 82 6.48 22.85 -4.14
N SER A 83 7.05 21.73 -4.58
CA SER A 83 8.10 21.67 -5.60
C SER A 83 7.57 20.95 -6.82
#